data_AF-A0A7Y4ZMV3-F1
#
_entry.id   AF-A0A7Y4ZMV3-F1
#
_cell.length_a   1.000
_cell.length_b   1.000
_cell.length_c   1.000
_cell.angle_alpha   90.00
_cell.angle_beta   90.00
_cell.angle_gamma   90.00
#
_symmetry.space_group_name_H-M   'P 1'
#
loop_
_entity.id
_entity.type
_entity.pdbx_description
1 polymer ?
#
loop_
_entity_poly.entity_id
_entity_poly.type
_entity_poly.pdbx_seq_one_letter_code
_entity_poly.pdbx_strand_id
1 'polypeptide(L)'
;MLKKTLSHSEGGASLTALSLCLAASGCALPRPTAVLPAGPDSGGYVAAVSGEFYAPVDEVSRSAWLVVHEPGSATFAKYENGNAYGLVGNPFDGYGGGDVMVHGRVAYEPNQLGDVRTCLAEASRGYREDVGPYRMFPGPNANTYVAYLLRKCGIPIELPSTAIGKDWVGWVGAARTEGGTGVVLAAAPLALRLGLKEGVEVQLFTLPVGIHFWPPGITVPVNPGRIGFATDAHRREPESGMSRPALHGEDLRASTKLASSVQLLARVDASRYPSATDGYRGAAKLGMSARGLYGDRLGYGVGFDFDMGVSAPLGYALSAHLFPIGVGYMVSPTGFVGLFSGIGTMGTTNRLPFALELPQEARFEVDAGTRARIVARAQLIGVSAPYEPWRVDFAFGTYARFAPLRRYEDLSFASGYFFGIEQRLMHGDPVWGLVFGTEIALGAGRPEPPRPPRERPPLYRVPMAVPPERQ
;
A
#
# COMPACT_ATOMS: atom_id res chain seq x y z
N MET A 1 8.89 59.54 38.50
CA MET A 1 9.87 58.89 37.60
C MET A 1 9.70 57.39 37.76
N LEU A 2 8.84 56.72 36.99
CA LEU A 2 8.97 56.20 35.62
C LEU A 2 9.38 54.71 35.55
N LYS A 3 8.37 53.88 35.23
CA LYS A 3 8.34 52.72 34.30
C LYS A 3 9.27 51.50 34.50
N LYS A 4 8.59 50.32 34.54
CA LYS A 4 8.88 48.99 33.90
C LYS A 4 8.67 47.85 34.93
N THR A 5 7.91 46.77 34.73
CA THR A 5 7.13 46.24 33.59
C THR A 5 6.28 45.10 34.17
N LEU A 6 4.97 45.09 33.90
CA LEU A 6 4.09 43.92 33.97
C LEU A 6 4.08 43.27 32.58
N SER A 7 4.19 41.94 32.48
CA SER A 7 3.54 41.17 31.41
C SER A 7 3.48 39.69 31.75
N HIS A 8 2.24 39.20 31.73
CA HIS A 8 1.74 37.83 31.84
C HIS A 8 2.54 36.72 31.12
N SER A 9 2.61 35.55 31.76
CA SER A 9 2.49 34.25 31.07
C SER A 9 1.71 33.26 31.93
N GLU A 10 0.41 33.11 31.68
CA GLU A 10 -0.38 31.95 32.10
C GLU A 10 -1.31 31.56 30.96
N GLY A 11 -1.42 30.25 30.68
CA GLY A 11 -2.42 29.68 29.77
C GLY A 11 -1.88 29.14 28.45
N GLY A 12 -1.11 28.05 28.49
CA GLY A 12 -0.62 27.39 27.26
C GLY A 12 -0.24 25.92 27.42
N ALA A 13 -0.76 25.23 28.43
CA ALA A 13 -0.47 23.82 28.65
C ALA A 13 -1.72 23.08 29.13
N SER A 14 -2.60 22.66 28.21
CA SER A 14 -3.61 21.66 28.58
C SER A 14 -4.21 20.85 27.42
N LEU A 15 -4.10 21.27 26.15
CA LEU A 15 -4.61 20.47 25.04
C LEU A 15 -3.59 19.46 24.47
N THR A 16 -2.30 19.80 24.41
CA THR A 16 -1.27 18.94 23.82
C THR A 16 -0.94 17.70 24.67
N ALA A 17 -1.08 17.80 25.99
CA ALA A 17 -0.81 16.71 26.91
C ALA A 17 -1.95 15.66 26.91
N LEU A 18 -3.19 16.08 26.69
CA LEU A 18 -4.33 15.17 26.62
C LEU A 18 -4.32 14.34 25.31
N SER A 19 -3.84 14.92 24.21
CA SER A 19 -3.71 14.21 22.92
C SER A 19 -2.62 13.14 22.92
N LEU A 20 -1.51 13.34 23.65
CA LEU A 20 -0.43 12.35 23.75
C LEU A 20 -0.82 11.14 24.62
N CYS A 21 -1.63 11.34 25.66
CA CYS A 21 -2.08 10.23 26.50
C CYS A 21 -3.10 9.31 25.81
N LEU A 22 -3.92 9.84 24.90
CA LEU A 22 -4.84 9.04 24.06
C LEU A 22 -4.11 8.24 22.97
N ALA A 23 -2.95 8.71 22.50
CA ALA A 23 -2.13 7.95 21.54
C ALA A 23 -1.32 6.81 22.21
N ALA A 24 -0.97 6.96 23.49
CA ALA A 24 -0.22 5.97 24.27
C ALA A 24 -1.10 4.90 24.94
N SER A 25 -2.39 5.18 25.13
CA SER A 25 -3.38 4.19 25.55
C SER A 25 -3.98 3.55 24.31
N GLY A 26 -3.21 2.68 23.67
CA GLY A 26 -3.74 1.74 22.69
C GLY A 26 -4.82 0.91 23.37
N CYS A 27 -6.07 1.37 23.30
CA CYS A 27 -7.23 0.51 23.49
C CYS A 27 -7.13 -0.55 22.40
N ALA A 28 -6.48 -1.67 22.73
CA ALA A 28 -6.57 -2.89 21.97
C ALA A 28 -8.05 -3.30 22.06
N LEU A 29 -8.86 -2.78 21.13
CA LEU A 29 -10.20 -3.29 20.91
C LEU A 29 -10.04 -4.80 20.70
N PRO A 30 -10.65 -5.64 21.55
CA PRO A 30 -10.55 -7.08 21.38
C PRO A 30 -11.03 -7.42 19.97
N ARG A 31 -10.11 -7.95 19.14
CA ARG A 31 -10.47 -8.39 17.79
C ARG A 31 -11.35 -9.62 17.93
N PRO A 32 -12.55 -9.65 17.34
CA PRO A 32 -13.40 -10.83 17.40
C PRO A 32 -12.67 -12.00 16.77
N THR A 33 -12.64 -13.14 17.46
CA THR A 33 -12.00 -14.35 16.98
C THR A 33 -12.76 -14.90 15.79
N ALA A 34 -12.10 -15.12 14.65
CA ALA A 34 -12.73 -15.72 13.48
C ALA A 34 -13.08 -17.19 13.78
N VAL A 35 -14.39 -17.48 13.82
CA VAL A 35 -14.95 -18.82 13.98
C VAL A 35 -16.04 -19.02 12.94
N LEU A 36 -15.95 -20.14 12.22
CA LEU A 36 -16.97 -20.61 11.29
C LEU A 36 -17.61 -21.88 11.88
N PRO A 37 -18.89 -21.84 12.30
CA PRO A 37 -19.56 -22.98 12.92
C PRO A 37 -19.67 -24.19 11.99
N ALA A 38 -19.31 -25.36 12.50
CA ALA A 38 -19.46 -26.65 11.84
C ALA A 38 -20.17 -27.65 12.78
N GLY A 39 -20.74 -28.71 12.20
CA GLY A 39 -21.34 -29.82 12.95
C GLY A 39 -22.88 -29.92 12.86
N PRO A 40 -23.50 -30.82 13.64
CA PRO A 40 -24.90 -31.20 13.47
C PRO A 40 -25.90 -30.04 13.60
N ASP A 41 -25.57 -29.05 14.42
CA ASP A 41 -26.45 -27.92 14.74
C ASP A 41 -26.15 -26.66 13.91
N SER A 42 -25.16 -26.67 13.02
CA SER A 42 -24.83 -25.51 12.18
C SER A 42 -25.70 -25.46 10.91
N GLY A 43 -26.25 -24.28 10.63
CA GLY A 43 -27.04 -24.02 9.43
C GLY A 43 -26.21 -23.87 8.15
N GLY A 44 -26.91 -23.71 7.02
CA GLY A 44 -26.32 -23.51 5.71
C GLY A 44 -25.83 -22.08 5.50
N TYR A 45 -24.60 -21.90 5.03
CA TYR A 45 -24.08 -20.55 4.77
C TYR A 45 -22.93 -20.51 3.75
N VAL A 46 -22.68 -19.30 3.25
CA VAL A 46 -21.47 -18.97 2.49
C VAL A 46 -20.67 -17.91 3.25
N ALA A 47 -19.36 -18.08 3.32
CA ALA A 47 -18.45 -17.10 3.93
C ALA A 47 -17.28 -16.79 2.99
N ALA A 48 -16.81 -15.53 3.05
CA ALA A 48 -15.57 -15.11 2.40
C ALA A 48 -14.47 -14.97 3.43
N VAL A 49 -13.32 -15.57 3.14
CA VAL A 49 -12.16 -15.66 4.02
C VAL A 49 -10.93 -15.18 3.27
N SER A 50 -9.96 -14.60 3.96
CA SER A 50 -8.65 -14.32 3.37
C SER A 50 -7.49 -14.59 4.32
N GLY A 51 -6.37 -15.02 3.77
CA GLY A 51 -5.10 -15.25 4.48
C GLY A 51 -4.06 -14.24 4.02
N GLU A 52 -3.20 -13.80 4.94
CA GLU A 52 -2.00 -13.01 4.59
C GLU A 52 -1.12 -13.81 3.63
N PHE A 53 -0.53 -13.14 2.64
CA PHE A 53 0.58 -13.78 1.94
C PHE A 53 1.77 -14.00 2.88
N TYR A 54 2.68 -14.89 2.51
CA TYR A 54 3.95 -14.99 3.20
C TYR A 54 4.68 -13.64 3.14
N ALA A 55 5.41 -13.33 4.22
CA ALA A 55 6.31 -12.20 4.23
C ALA A 55 7.24 -12.24 2.98
N PRO A 56 7.49 -11.08 2.34
CA PRO A 56 7.34 -9.75 2.91
C PRO A 56 6.04 -8.99 2.58
N VAL A 57 5.14 -9.56 1.79
CA VAL A 57 3.94 -8.84 1.32
C VAL A 57 2.72 -9.09 2.21
N ASP A 58 2.92 -9.72 3.37
CA ASP A 58 1.93 -10.01 4.42
C ASP A 58 1.19 -8.74 4.87
N GLU A 59 1.86 -7.58 4.84
CA GLU A 59 1.26 -6.30 5.23
C GLU A 59 0.41 -5.64 4.13
N VAL A 60 0.47 -6.07 2.87
CA VAL A 60 -0.17 -5.36 1.74
C VAL A 60 -1.02 -6.27 0.85
N SER A 61 -0.84 -7.58 0.96
CA SER A 61 -1.46 -8.57 0.09
C SER A 61 -2.06 -9.73 0.88
N ARG A 62 -3.33 -10.02 0.58
CA ARG A 62 -4.06 -11.18 1.09
C ARG A 62 -4.64 -11.98 -0.08
N SER A 63 -4.76 -13.29 0.09
CA SER A 63 -5.45 -14.17 -0.84
C SER A 63 -6.82 -14.51 -0.29
N ALA A 64 -7.88 -14.24 -1.05
CA ALA A 64 -9.25 -14.57 -0.68
C ALA A 64 -9.69 -15.94 -1.21
N TRP A 65 -10.57 -16.60 -0.46
CA TRP A 65 -11.32 -17.79 -0.90
C TRP A 65 -12.76 -17.76 -0.36
N LEU A 66 -13.66 -18.53 -0.99
CA LEU A 66 -15.01 -18.76 -0.48
C LEU A 66 -15.09 -20.14 0.16
N VAL A 67 -15.90 -20.23 1.22
CA VAL A 67 -16.30 -21.51 1.81
C VAL A 67 -17.82 -21.59 1.88
N VAL A 68 -18.33 -22.77 1.52
CA VAL A 68 -19.75 -23.11 1.62
C VAL A 68 -19.90 -24.21 2.66
N HIS A 69 -20.76 -23.98 3.64
CA HIS A 69 -21.10 -24.93 4.68
C HIS A 69 -22.52 -25.46 4.44
N GLU A 70 -22.68 -26.78 4.38
CA GLU A 70 -23.99 -27.43 4.32
C GLU A 70 -24.53 -27.67 5.73
N PRO A 71 -25.86 -27.57 5.96
CA PRO A 71 -26.44 -27.83 7.26
C PRO A 71 -26.02 -29.20 7.82
N GLY A 72 -25.54 -29.23 9.06
CA GLY A 72 -25.13 -30.48 9.72
C GLY A 72 -23.77 -31.05 9.31
N SER A 73 -23.09 -30.44 8.31
CA SER A 73 -21.81 -30.97 7.79
C SER A 73 -20.63 -30.68 8.73
N ALA A 74 -19.68 -31.61 8.77
CA ALA A 74 -18.38 -31.39 9.42
C ALA A 74 -17.32 -30.81 8.46
N THR A 75 -17.67 -30.63 7.18
CA THR A 75 -16.75 -30.22 6.11
C THR A 75 -17.31 -29.07 5.29
N PHE A 76 -16.42 -28.36 4.59
CA PHE A 76 -16.72 -27.17 3.81
C PHE A 76 -16.34 -27.36 2.36
N ALA A 77 -17.15 -26.92 1.41
CA ALA A 77 -16.74 -26.80 0.02
C ALA A 77 -15.95 -25.50 -0.17
N LYS A 78 -14.72 -25.58 -0.71
CA LYS A 78 -13.81 -24.43 -0.84
C LYS A 78 -13.68 -24.00 -2.31
N TYR A 79 -13.72 -22.68 -2.58
CA TYR A 79 -13.47 -22.10 -3.91
C TYR A 79 -12.30 -21.13 -3.83
N GLU A 80 -11.24 -21.40 -4.60
CA GLU A 80 -9.96 -20.68 -4.51
C GLU A 80 -9.18 -20.79 -5.85
N ASN A 81 -8.23 -19.88 -6.11
CA ASN A 81 -7.30 -19.96 -7.26
C ASN A 81 -7.94 -20.20 -8.64
N GLY A 82 -9.14 -19.67 -8.88
CA GLY A 82 -9.84 -19.87 -10.15
C GLY A 82 -10.41 -21.27 -10.35
N ASN A 83 -10.52 -22.08 -9.30
CA ASN A 83 -11.10 -23.42 -9.34
C ASN A 83 -12.02 -23.66 -8.13
N ALA A 84 -12.88 -24.68 -8.25
CA ALA A 84 -13.55 -25.28 -7.10
C ALA A 84 -12.68 -26.40 -6.54
N TYR A 85 -12.38 -26.35 -5.24
CA TYR A 85 -11.72 -27.42 -4.51
C TYR A 85 -12.76 -28.33 -3.85
N GLY A 86 -12.34 -29.54 -3.50
CA GLY A 86 -13.18 -30.50 -2.78
C GLY A 86 -13.54 -30.07 -1.35
N LEU A 87 -14.15 -31.00 -0.62
CA LEU A 87 -14.50 -30.79 0.78
C LEU A 87 -13.25 -30.71 1.66
N VAL A 88 -13.15 -29.68 2.50
CA VAL A 88 -12.07 -29.48 3.48
C VAL A 88 -12.61 -29.57 4.90
N GLY A 89 -11.81 -30.11 5.82
CA GLY A 89 -12.17 -30.20 7.24
C GLY A 89 -11.97 -28.88 7.99
N ASN A 90 -10.90 -28.15 7.69
CA ASN A 90 -10.64 -26.83 8.26
C ASN A 90 -10.76 -25.76 7.16
N PRO A 91 -11.74 -24.84 7.25
CA PRO A 91 -11.98 -23.82 6.22
C PRO A 91 -10.92 -22.72 6.21
N PHE A 92 -10.05 -22.70 7.24
CA PHE A 92 -8.94 -21.78 7.36
C PHE A 92 -7.63 -22.34 6.78
N ASP A 93 -7.58 -23.63 6.40
CA ASP A 93 -6.42 -24.21 5.74
C ASP A 93 -6.23 -23.58 4.34
N GLY A 94 -5.15 -22.84 4.16
CA GLY A 94 -4.84 -22.06 2.95
C GLY A 94 -3.78 -20.98 3.25
N TYR A 95 -3.25 -20.34 2.21
CA TYR A 95 -2.06 -19.46 2.23
C TYR A 95 -1.75 -18.67 3.53
N GLY A 96 -0.45 -18.76 3.92
CA GLY A 96 0.26 -17.87 4.84
C GLY A 96 0.24 -18.24 6.32
N GLY A 97 1.40 -18.41 6.96
CA GLY A 97 1.49 -18.63 8.42
C GLY A 97 1.15 -17.40 9.29
N GLY A 98 0.36 -16.47 8.74
CA GLY A 98 0.00 -15.18 9.33
C GLY A 98 -1.44 -15.14 9.83
N ASP A 99 -2.05 -13.95 9.82
CA ASP A 99 -3.44 -13.76 10.25
C ASP A 99 -4.44 -14.20 9.16
N VAL A 100 -5.53 -14.83 9.56
CA VAL A 100 -6.66 -15.21 8.69
C VAL A 100 -7.90 -14.40 9.09
N MET A 101 -8.61 -13.87 8.10
CA MET A 101 -9.74 -12.96 8.31
C MET A 101 -11.02 -13.52 7.69
N VAL A 102 -12.14 -13.41 8.41
CA VAL A 102 -13.49 -13.65 7.89
C VAL A 102 -14.14 -12.29 7.63
N HIS A 103 -14.45 -12.01 6.37
CA HIS A 103 -15.00 -10.71 5.95
C HIS A 103 -16.53 -10.67 5.98
N GLY A 104 -17.17 -11.83 6.08
CA GLY A 104 -18.61 -11.92 6.23
C GLY A 104 -19.12 -13.34 6.05
N ARG A 105 -20.37 -13.55 6.49
CA ARG A 105 -21.11 -14.79 6.32
C ARG A 105 -22.56 -14.48 6.02
N VAL A 106 -23.11 -15.16 5.01
CA VAL A 106 -24.52 -15.09 4.66
C VAL A 106 -25.14 -16.46 4.89
N ALA A 107 -26.11 -16.52 5.81
CA ALA A 107 -26.89 -17.72 6.07
C ALA A 107 -27.99 -17.87 5.03
N TYR A 108 -28.30 -19.11 4.66
CA TYR A 108 -29.31 -19.45 3.66
C TYR A 108 -30.18 -20.60 4.17
N GLU A 109 -31.46 -20.56 3.79
CA GLU A 109 -32.32 -21.73 3.91
C GLU A 109 -31.86 -22.86 2.96
N PRO A 110 -32.15 -24.14 3.24
CA PRO A 110 -31.59 -25.26 2.49
C PRO A 110 -31.83 -25.22 0.97
N ASN A 111 -33.01 -24.76 0.54
CA ASN A 111 -33.34 -24.59 -0.87
C ASN A 111 -32.52 -23.46 -1.53
N GLN A 112 -32.43 -22.30 -0.87
CA GLN A 112 -31.64 -21.15 -1.33
C GLN A 112 -30.15 -21.48 -1.40
N LEU A 113 -29.64 -22.26 -0.44
CA LEU A 113 -28.26 -22.73 -0.46
C LEU A 113 -28.00 -23.62 -1.68
N GLY A 114 -28.96 -24.47 -2.06
CA GLY A 114 -28.90 -25.27 -3.28
C GLY A 114 -28.74 -24.40 -4.52
N ASP A 115 -29.55 -23.35 -4.65
CA ASP A 115 -29.49 -22.42 -5.79
C ASP A 115 -28.14 -21.67 -5.83
N VAL A 116 -27.67 -21.17 -4.68
CA VAL A 116 -26.37 -20.48 -4.58
C VAL A 116 -25.22 -21.41 -4.95
N ARG A 117 -25.25 -22.67 -4.54
CA ARG A 117 -24.23 -23.66 -4.90
C ARG A 117 -24.22 -23.97 -6.39
N THR A 118 -25.39 -24.11 -6.99
CA THR A 118 -25.52 -24.29 -8.44
C THR A 118 -24.90 -23.10 -9.17
N CYS A 119 -25.22 -21.87 -8.76
CA CYS A 119 -24.62 -20.68 -9.33
C CYS A 119 -23.09 -20.67 -9.16
N LEU A 120 -22.57 -20.97 -7.97
CA LEU A 120 -21.12 -20.98 -7.73
C LEU A 120 -20.40 -22.01 -8.61
N ALA A 121 -20.97 -23.20 -8.78
CA ALA A 121 -20.41 -24.25 -9.63
C ALA A 121 -20.42 -23.85 -11.12
N GLU A 122 -21.47 -23.18 -11.59
CA GLU A 122 -21.56 -22.66 -12.95
C GLU A 122 -20.60 -21.49 -13.20
N ALA A 123 -20.61 -20.50 -12.30
CA ALA A 123 -19.72 -19.35 -12.37
C ALA A 123 -18.24 -19.78 -12.29
N SER A 124 -17.92 -20.75 -11.44
CA SER A 124 -16.56 -21.30 -11.34
C SER A 124 -16.06 -21.89 -12.66
N ARG A 125 -16.91 -22.68 -13.34
CA ARG A 125 -16.57 -23.27 -14.65
C ARG A 125 -16.43 -22.21 -15.75
N GLY A 126 -17.30 -21.20 -15.76
CA GLY A 126 -17.29 -20.12 -16.76
C GLY A 126 -16.23 -19.02 -16.54
N TYR A 127 -15.55 -19.00 -15.40
CA TYR A 127 -14.67 -17.88 -15.01
C TYR A 127 -13.60 -17.53 -16.07
N ARG A 128 -12.93 -18.53 -16.64
CA ARG A 128 -11.85 -18.29 -17.62
C ARG A 128 -12.38 -17.71 -18.93
N GLU A 129 -13.60 -18.06 -19.31
CA GLU A 129 -14.25 -17.55 -20.52
C GLU A 129 -14.70 -16.11 -20.31
N ASP A 130 -15.26 -15.80 -19.13
CA ASP A 130 -15.81 -14.48 -18.82
C ASP A 130 -14.73 -13.43 -18.51
N VAL A 131 -13.64 -13.82 -17.85
CA VAL A 131 -12.65 -12.87 -17.29
C VAL A 131 -11.26 -13.01 -17.93
N GLY A 132 -10.98 -14.16 -18.56
CA GLY A 132 -9.73 -14.44 -19.23
C GLY A 132 -8.74 -15.30 -18.42
N PRO A 133 -7.51 -15.50 -18.92
CA PRO A 133 -6.52 -16.37 -18.31
C PRO A 133 -5.95 -15.78 -17.02
N TYR A 134 -5.64 -16.65 -16.06
CA TYR A 134 -5.08 -16.25 -14.76
C TYR A 134 -3.73 -15.53 -14.90
N ARG A 135 -3.57 -14.38 -14.25
CA ARG A 135 -2.35 -13.57 -14.13
C ARG A 135 -2.22 -13.03 -12.71
N MET A 136 -1.03 -13.14 -12.12
CA MET A 136 -0.78 -12.72 -10.73
C MET A 136 -1.12 -11.23 -10.49
N PHE A 137 -0.71 -10.34 -11.40
CA PHE A 137 -0.95 -8.90 -11.36
C PHE A 137 -0.93 -8.33 -12.79
N PRO A 138 -1.75 -7.32 -13.13
CA PRO A 138 -2.81 -6.67 -12.32
C PRO A 138 -4.11 -7.48 -12.20
N GLY A 139 -4.15 -8.70 -12.74
CA GLY A 139 -5.30 -9.60 -12.77
C GLY A 139 -5.50 -10.18 -14.18
N PRO A 140 -6.40 -11.17 -14.34
CA PRO A 140 -7.28 -11.79 -13.33
C PRO A 140 -6.53 -12.74 -12.37
N ASN A 141 -6.72 -12.65 -11.06
CA ASN A 141 -6.06 -13.52 -10.05
C ASN A 141 -7.05 -14.21 -9.09
N ALA A 142 -6.59 -14.79 -7.98
CA ALA A 142 -7.44 -15.45 -6.98
C ALA A 142 -8.45 -14.50 -6.33
N ASN A 143 -8.06 -13.24 -6.07
CA ASN A 143 -8.95 -12.22 -5.52
C ASN A 143 -9.98 -11.77 -6.55
N THR A 144 -9.58 -11.61 -7.82
CA THR A 144 -10.51 -11.37 -8.93
C THR A 144 -11.55 -12.48 -9.05
N TYR A 145 -11.12 -13.74 -8.89
CA TYR A 145 -12.01 -14.90 -8.95
C TYR A 145 -13.07 -14.88 -7.85
N VAL A 146 -12.66 -14.66 -6.59
CA VAL A 146 -13.63 -14.59 -5.48
C VAL A 146 -14.57 -13.40 -5.64
N ALA A 147 -14.05 -12.22 -6.00
CA ALA A 147 -14.88 -11.05 -6.28
C ALA A 147 -15.89 -11.31 -7.40
N TYR A 148 -15.46 -12.00 -8.46
CA TYR A 148 -16.32 -12.40 -9.57
C TYR A 148 -17.45 -13.36 -9.12
N LEU A 149 -17.15 -14.38 -8.31
CA LEU A 149 -18.16 -15.31 -7.78
C LEU A 149 -19.19 -14.59 -6.91
N LEU A 150 -18.73 -13.71 -6.01
CA LEU A 150 -19.59 -12.93 -5.13
C LEU A 150 -20.55 -12.05 -5.95
N ARG A 151 -20.04 -11.36 -6.97
CA ARG A 151 -20.86 -10.52 -7.86
C ARG A 151 -21.83 -11.35 -8.71
N LYS A 152 -21.37 -12.43 -9.33
CA LYS A 152 -22.16 -13.24 -10.27
C LYS A 152 -23.30 -13.99 -9.58
N CYS A 153 -23.08 -14.44 -8.34
CA CYS A 153 -24.08 -15.14 -7.54
C CYS A 153 -24.81 -14.24 -6.53
N GLY A 154 -24.57 -12.93 -6.55
CA GLY A 154 -25.29 -11.97 -5.70
C GLY A 154 -25.08 -12.20 -4.21
N ILE A 155 -23.88 -12.63 -3.80
CA ILE A 155 -23.53 -12.89 -2.40
C ILE A 155 -22.90 -11.61 -1.84
N PRO A 156 -23.60 -10.84 -0.98
CA PRO A 156 -23.21 -9.48 -0.61
C PRO A 156 -22.13 -9.43 0.48
N ILE A 157 -20.95 -9.99 0.20
CA ILE A 157 -19.80 -9.98 1.12
C ILE A 157 -18.70 -9.10 0.50
N GLU A 158 -18.19 -8.16 1.27
CA GLU A 158 -17.09 -7.29 0.84
C GLU A 158 -15.74 -7.99 1.05
N LEU A 159 -14.80 -7.82 0.11
CA LEU A 159 -13.41 -8.25 0.26
C LEU A 159 -12.52 -7.09 0.74
N PRO A 160 -11.45 -7.35 1.50
CA PRO A 160 -10.60 -6.31 2.05
C PRO A 160 -9.84 -5.60 0.93
N SER A 161 -9.42 -4.35 1.16
CA SER A 161 -8.57 -3.60 0.21
C SER A 161 -7.24 -4.27 -0.09
N THR A 162 -6.72 -5.06 0.85
CA THR A 162 -5.50 -5.86 0.68
C THR A 162 -5.70 -7.11 -0.17
N ALA A 163 -6.93 -7.43 -0.59
CA ALA A 163 -7.19 -8.43 -1.63
C ALA A 163 -6.89 -7.84 -3.02
N ILE A 164 -5.60 -7.62 -3.30
CA ILE A 164 -5.08 -7.01 -4.53
C ILE A 164 -5.65 -7.73 -5.77
N GLY A 165 -6.29 -6.98 -6.66
CA GLY A 165 -6.94 -7.50 -7.87
C GLY A 165 -8.43 -7.81 -7.74
N LYS A 166 -9.07 -7.64 -6.56
CA LYS A 166 -10.54 -7.80 -6.40
C LYS A 166 -11.34 -6.89 -7.34
N ASP A 167 -10.81 -5.72 -7.67
CA ASP A 167 -11.45 -4.71 -8.51
C ASP A 167 -11.08 -4.81 -10.00
N TRP A 168 -10.36 -5.87 -10.41
CA TRP A 168 -10.06 -6.10 -11.82
C TRP A 168 -11.34 -6.41 -12.62
N VAL A 169 -11.71 -5.51 -13.53
CA VAL A 169 -12.86 -5.64 -14.44
C VAL A 169 -12.43 -5.51 -15.91
N GLY A 170 -11.16 -5.81 -16.19
CA GLY A 170 -10.52 -5.61 -17.49
C GLY A 170 -9.76 -4.27 -17.58
N TRP A 171 -9.16 -4.02 -18.75
CA TRP A 171 -8.39 -2.80 -19.02
C TRP A 171 -9.26 -1.54 -19.00
N VAL A 172 -10.46 -1.64 -19.54
CA VAL A 172 -11.52 -0.62 -19.43
C VAL A 172 -12.81 -1.39 -19.17
N GLY A 173 -13.49 -1.09 -18.08
CA GLY A 173 -14.66 -1.86 -17.68
C GLY A 173 -15.44 -1.27 -16.52
N ALA A 174 -16.62 -1.83 -16.31
CA ALA A 174 -17.49 -1.51 -15.20
C ALA A 174 -18.11 -2.79 -14.64
N ALA A 175 -18.23 -2.88 -13.32
CA ALA A 175 -18.94 -3.96 -12.66
C ALA A 175 -19.65 -3.45 -11.40
N ARG A 176 -20.52 -4.28 -10.81
CA ARG A 176 -21.06 -4.04 -9.47
C ARG A 176 -20.01 -4.35 -8.40
N THR A 177 -20.09 -3.70 -7.24
CA THR A 177 -19.29 -4.08 -6.06
C THR A 177 -19.73 -5.44 -5.52
N GLU A 178 -18.84 -6.14 -4.79
CA GLU A 178 -19.17 -7.44 -4.19
C GLU A 178 -20.24 -7.32 -3.11
N GLY A 179 -20.28 -6.21 -2.38
CA GLY A 179 -21.34 -5.92 -1.39
C GLY A 179 -22.71 -5.61 -2.03
N GLY A 180 -22.77 -5.49 -3.36
CA GLY A 180 -24.00 -5.34 -4.15
C GLY A 180 -24.61 -3.94 -4.13
N THR A 181 -24.01 -2.97 -3.43
CA THR A 181 -24.57 -1.63 -3.25
C THR A 181 -23.93 -0.54 -4.09
N GLY A 182 -23.00 -0.90 -4.98
CA GLY A 182 -22.17 0.06 -5.69
C GLY A 182 -21.69 -0.41 -7.06
N VAL A 183 -20.83 0.40 -7.65
CA VAL A 183 -20.16 0.16 -8.93
C VAL A 183 -18.66 0.36 -8.81
N VAL A 184 -17.91 -0.43 -9.58
CA VAL A 184 -16.48 -0.26 -9.84
C VAL A 184 -16.35 0.14 -11.30
N LEU A 185 -15.67 1.24 -11.56
CA LEU A 185 -15.31 1.74 -12.89
C LEU A 185 -13.79 1.69 -12.99
N ALA A 186 -13.25 0.93 -13.95
CA ALA A 186 -11.81 0.82 -14.14
C ALA A 186 -11.40 1.26 -15.54
N ALA A 187 -10.31 2.02 -15.59
CA ALA A 187 -9.49 2.26 -16.76
C ALA A 187 -8.04 2.04 -16.30
N ALA A 188 -7.61 0.78 -16.30
CA ALA A 188 -6.36 0.35 -15.69
C ALA A 188 -5.19 1.22 -16.19
N PRO A 189 -4.34 1.74 -15.29
CA PRO A 189 -4.18 1.31 -13.89
C PRO A 189 -5.10 2.00 -12.88
N LEU A 190 -5.98 2.92 -13.29
CA LEU A 190 -6.88 3.64 -12.41
C LEU A 190 -8.22 2.92 -12.26
N ALA A 191 -8.79 2.94 -11.06
CA ALA A 191 -10.16 2.54 -10.83
C ALA A 191 -10.85 3.45 -9.80
N LEU A 192 -12.15 3.56 -9.92
CA LEU A 192 -13.02 4.26 -8.98
C LEU A 192 -14.08 3.28 -8.49
N ARG A 193 -14.25 3.19 -7.18
CA ARG A 193 -15.27 2.39 -6.53
C ARG A 193 -16.19 3.29 -5.74
N LEU A 194 -17.49 3.14 -5.97
CA LEU A 194 -18.54 3.94 -5.35
C LEU A 194 -19.64 2.99 -4.86
N GLY A 195 -19.94 2.99 -3.57
CA GLY A 195 -21.00 2.16 -3.00
C GLY A 195 -21.52 2.68 -1.67
N LEU A 196 -22.75 2.30 -1.31
CA LEU A 196 -23.34 2.72 -0.03
C LEU A 196 -22.67 2.06 1.17
N LYS A 197 -22.33 0.77 1.05
CA LYS A 197 -21.53 0.08 2.06
C LYS A 197 -20.07 0.48 1.88
N GLU A 198 -19.55 0.28 0.67
CA GLU A 198 -18.14 0.36 0.31
C GLU A 198 -17.54 1.79 0.36
N GLY A 199 -18.39 2.83 0.32
CA GLY A 199 -17.96 4.22 0.29
C GLY A 199 -17.38 4.66 -1.04
N VAL A 200 -16.38 5.55 -0.99
CA VAL A 200 -15.70 6.11 -2.17
C VAL A 200 -14.21 5.75 -2.10
N GLU A 201 -13.74 4.97 -3.07
CA GLU A 201 -12.34 4.57 -3.17
C GLU A 201 -11.78 4.92 -4.55
N VAL A 202 -10.61 5.55 -4.55
CA VAL A 202 -9.79 5.74 -5.74
C VAL A 202 -8.67 4.73 -5.69
N GLN A 203 -8.43 4.06 -6.80
CA GLN A 203 -7.42 3.02 -6.90
C GLN A 203 -6.43 3.37 -7.99
N LEU A 204 -5.17 3.10 -7.69
CA LEU A 204 -4.10 3.14 -8.66
C LEU A 204 -3.33 1.83 -8.55
N PHE A 205 -3.12 1.15 -9.67
CA PHE A 205 -2.47 -0.17 -9.72
C PHE A 205 -3.14 -1.18 -8.77
N THR A 206 -4.47 -1.16 -8.67
CA THR A 206 -5.31 -2.01 -7.77
C THR A 206 -5.08 -1.79 -6.28
N LEU A 207 -4.39 -0.72 -5.88
CA LEU A 207 -4.24 -0.29 -4.49
C LEU A 207 -5.30 0.78 -4.18
N PRO A 208 -6.34 0.47 -3.40
CA PRO A 208 -7.40 1.42 -3.10
C PRO A 208 -7.04 2.31 -1.91
N VAL A 209 -7.38 3.59 -2.02
CA VAL A 209 -7.45 4.55 -0.91
C VAL A 209 -8.81 5.21 -0.93
N GLY A 210 -9.47 5.29 0.21
CA GLY A 210 -10.85 5.78 0.22
C GLY A 210 -11.44 6.03 1.59
N ILE A 211 -12.69 6.47 1.58
CA ILE A 211 -13.52 6.67 2.75
C ILE A 211 -14.67 5.69 2.67
N HIS A 212 -14.84 4.88 3.71
CA HIS A 212 -15.92 3.92 3.86
C HIS A 212 -17.06 4.56 4.67
N PHE A 213 -18.30 4.47 4.18
CA PHE A 213 -19.44 5.14 4.83
C PHE A 213 -20.09 4.28 5.92
N TRP A 214 -20.19 2.97 5.73
CA TRP A 214 -20.93 2.12 6.68
C TRP A 214 -20.41 0.68 6.77
N PRO A 215 -19.80 0.28 7.90
CA PRO A 215 -19.44 1.11 9.05
C PRO A 215 -18.36 2.15 8.70
N PRO A 216 -18.33 3.33 9.35
CA PRO A 216 -17.43 4.40 8.95
C PRO A 216 -15.95 4.03 9.17
N GLY A 217 -15.11 4.33 8.19
CA GLY A 217 -13.68 4.04 8.24
C GLY A 217 -12.91 4.60 7.05
N ILE A 218 -11.59 4.43 7.08
CA ILE A 218 -10.68 4.82 6.00
C ILE A 218 -10.14 3.55 5.36
N THR A 219 -10.31 3.41 4.04
CA THR A 219 -9.71 2.33 3.26
C THR A 219 -8.24 2.65 3.00
N VAL A 220 -7.37 1.71 3.33
CA VAL A 220 -5.93 1.82 3.11
C VAL A 220 -5.41 0.56 2.41
N PRO A 221 -4.38 0.65 1.55
CA PRO A 221 -3.80 -0.49 0.84
C PRO A 221 -2.78 -1.27 1.71
N VAL A 222 -2.96 -1.24 3.03
CA VAL A 222 -2.12 -1.91 4.03
C VAL A 222 -3.02 -2.61 5.05
N ASN A 223 -2.57 -3.74 5.55
CA ASN A 223 -3.26 -4.58 6.53
C ASN A 223 -3.62 -3.75 7.78
N PRO A 224 -4.86 -3.86 8.32
CA PRO A 224 -5.94 -4.78 7.97
C PRO A 224 -6.78 -4.40 6.73
N GLY A 225 -6.40 -3.36 6.02
CA GLY A 225 -7.10 -2.84 4.84
C GLY A 225 -8.12 -1.75 5.14
N ARG A 226 -8.55 -1.64 6.40
CA ARG A 226 -9.45 -0.61 6.88
C ARG A 226 -9.04 -0.12 8.26
N ILE A 227 -8.97 1.19 8.43
CA ILE A 227 -8.77 1.83 9.74
C ILE A 227 -10.13 2.43 10.16
N GLY A 228 -10.73 1.90 11.23
CA GLY A 228 -12.04 2.35 11.72
C GLY A 228 -12.83 1.22 12.37
N PHE A 229 -14.16 1.31 12.31
CA PHE A 229 -15.07 0.28 12.81
C PHE A 229 -15.08 -0.91 11.84
N ALA A 230 -14.04 -1.75 11.86
CA ALA A 230 -13.96 -2.94 11.01
C ALA A 230 -14.95 -4.03 11.49
N THR A 231 -15.62 -4.69 10.55
CA THR A 231 -16.53 -5.84 10.79
C THR A 231 -15.85 -7.19 10.67
N ASP A 232 -14.57 -7.20 10.29
CA ASP A 232 -13.85 -8.43 9.99
C ASP A 232 -13.40 -9.13 11.28
N ALA A 233 -13.60 -10.45 11.33
CA ALA A 233 -13.13 -11.28 12.43
C ALA A 233 -11.77 -11.89 12.10
N HIS A 234 -10.86 -11.93 13.08
CA HIS A 234 -9.46 -12.29 12.90
C HIS A 234 -9.11 -13.59 13.63
N ARG A 235 -8.25 -14.42 13.03
CA ARG A 235 -7.71 -15.63 13.62
C ARG A 235 -6.22 -15.72 13.27
N ARG A 236 -5.35 -15.59 14.27
CA ARG A 236 -3.92 -15.89 14.09
C ARG A 236 -3.73 -17.40 14.05
N GLU A 237 -3.13 -17.90 12.98
CA GLU A 237 -2.54 -19.23 13.04
C GLU A 237 -1.29 -19.19 13.91
N PRO A 238 -1.02 -20.22 14.72
CA PRO A 238 0.31 -20.38 15.32
C PRO A 238 1.32 -20.49 14.17
N GLU A 239 2.43 -19.75 14.23
CA GLU A 239 3.53 -19.85 13.26
C GLU A 239 3.89 -21.32 13.06
N SER A 240 3.35 -21.93 12.00
CA SER A 240 3.63 -23.33 11.71
C SER A 240 5.04 -23.37 11.13
N GLY A 241 5.92 -24.19 11.71
CA GLY A 241 7.26 -24.48 11.19
C GLY A 241 7.23 -25.27 9.87
N MET A 242 6.25 -25.00 9.01
CA MET A 242 5.99 -25.73 7.79
C MET A 242 6.92 -25.23 6.68
N SER A 243 7.69 -26.16 6.14
CA SER A 243 8.68 -25.89 5.10
C SER A 243 7.99 -25.42 3.81
N ARG A 244 8.54 -24.35 3.26
CA ARG A 244 8.13 -23.68 2.01
C ARG A 244 7.96 -24.70 0.88
N PRO A 245 6.91 -24.63 0.05
CA PRO A 245 6.96 -25.27 -1.25
C PRO A 245 8.09 -24.61 -2.04
N ALA A 246 9.11 -25.40 -2.40
CA ALA A 246 10.14 -24.97 -3.32
C ALA A 246 9.45 -24.66 -4.65
N LEU A 247 9.35 -23.37 -5.01
CA LEU A 247 9.07 -22.98 -6.37
C LEU A 247 10.26 -23.49 -7.19
N HIS A 248 10.05 -24.59 -7.91
CA HIS A 248 11.01 -25.12 -8.86
C HIS A 248 11.31 -24.03 -9.87
N GLY A 249 12.52 -23.50 -9.79
CA GLY A 249 13.05 -22.57 -10.77
C GLY A 249 13.37 -23.31 -12.04
N GLU A 250 12.95 -22.75 -13.17
CA GLU A 250 13.65 -22.90 -14.44
C GLU A 250 13.42 -21.62 -15.29
N ASP A 251 14.54 -21.03 -15.70
CA ASP A 251 14.74 -20.15 -16.85
C ASP A 251 13.99 -18.81 -16.99
N LEU A 252 14.42 -17.81 -16.21
CA LEU A 252 14.39 -16.40 -16.63
C LEU A 252 15.74 -15.72 -16.34
N ARG A 253 16.74 -16.01 -17.17
CA ARG A 253 18.02 -15.27 -17.22
C ARG A 253 17.82 -13.92 -17.92
N ALA A 254 17.15 -13.02 -17.22
CA ALA A 254 17.28 -11.57 -17.33
C ALA A 254 16.71 -11.04 -16.00
N SER A 255 17.56 -10.79 -15.00
CA SER A 255 17.06 -10.31 -13.70
C SER A 255 16.67 -8.84 -13.84
N THR A 256 15.55 -8.55 -14.50
CA THR A 256 15.04 -7.18 -14.49
C THR A 256 14.76 -6.80 -13.06
N LYS A 257 15.37 -5.71 -12.63
CA LYS A 257 15.32 -5.22 -11.27
C LYS A 257 14.25 -4.14 -11.16
N LEU A 258 13.60 -4.13 -10.00
CA LEU A 258 12.61 -3.13 -9.63
C LEU A 258 13.10 -2.45 -8.36
N ALA A 259 12.97 -1.14 -8.26
CA ALA A 259 13.01 -0.44 -6.98
C ALA A 259 11.87 0.55 -6.95
N SER A 260 11.03 0.51 -5.91
CA SER A 260 9.88 1.38 -5.78
C SER A 260 9.64 1.80 -4.34
N SER A 261 9.09 2.99 -4.18
CA SER A 261 8.62 3.53 -2.92
C SER A 261 7.19 4.05 -3.10
N VAL A 262 6.30 3.69 -2.19
CA VAL A 262 4.92 4.19 -2.09
C VAL A 262 4.73 4.76 -0.70
N GLN A 263 4.30 6.01 -0.62
CA GLN A 263 4.12 6.76 0.61
C GLN A 263 2.68 7.19 0.73
N LEU A 264 2.07 6.93 1.88
CA LEU A 264 0.84 7.59 2.32
C LEU A 264 1.24 8.62 3.37
N LEU A 265 0.84 9.87 3.18
CA LEU A 265 1.42 10.98 3.92
C LEU A 265 0.37 11.98 4.39
N ALA A 266 0.65 12.56 5.55
CA ALA A 266 0.06 13.79 6.02
C ALA A 266 1.12 14.89 5.93
N ARG A 267 0.70 16.06 5.45
CA ARG A 267 1.56 17.23 5.28
C ARG A 267 0.90 18.45 5.92
N VAL A 268 1.66 19.17 6.73
CA VAL A 268 1.25 20.45 7.30
C VAL A 268 2.23 21.52 6.87
N ASP A 269 1.76 22.44 6.03
CA ASP A 269 2.53 23.50 5.41
C ASP A 269 2.22 24.85 6.08
N ALA A 270 3.25 25.68 6.25
CA ALA A 270 3.14 27.03 6.77
C ALA A 270 3.93 28.01 5.89
N SER A 271 3.27 29.09 5.49
CA SER A 271 3.88 30.23 4.77
C SER A 271 4.67 31.10 5.75
N ARG A 272 5.82 31.60 5.30
CA ARG A 272 6.65 32.52 6.11
C ARG A 272 6.21 33.96 5.95
N TYR A 273 5.84 34.35 4.74
CA TYR A 273 5.40 35.69 4.37
C TYR A 273 4.07 35.64 3.60
N PRO A 274 2.92 35.53 4.31
CA PRO A 274 1.61 35.40 3.68
C PRO A 274 1.23 36.53 2.71
N SER A 275 1.87 37.69 2.83
CA SER A 275 1.68 38.83 1.93
C SER A 275 2.13 38.55 0.50
N ALA A 276 3.07 37.62 0.29
CA ALA A 276 3.56 37.25 -1.05
C ALA A 276 2.67 36.21 -1.75
N THR A 277 1.74 35.58 -1.02
CA THR A 277 0.93 34.44 -1.48
C THR A 277 -0.56 34.69 -1.33
N ASP A 278 -1.00 35.92 -1.59
CA ASP A 278 -2.41 36.37 -1.48
C ASP A 278 -3.08 36.00 -0.14
N GLY A 279 -2.31 36.10 0.94
CA GLY A 279 -2.74 35.79 2.28
C GLY A 279 -2.77 34.30 2.62
N TYR A 280 -2.25 33.40 1.77
CA TYR A 280 -2.06 31.99 2.11
C TYR A 280 -1.13 31.86 3.33
N ARG A 281 -1.62 31.21 4.38
CA ARG A 281 -0.89 30.99 5.63
C ARG A 281 -0.37 29.57 5.78
N GLY A 282 -0.98 28.62 5.08
CA GLY A 282 -0.64 27.22 5.21
C GLY A 282 -1.74 26.27 4.76
N ALA A 283 -1.45 24.97 4.79
CA ALA A 283 -2.42 23.93 4.48
C ALA A 283 -2.14 22.65 5.27
N ALA A 284 -3.20 21.91 5.59
CA ALA A 284 -3.12 20.55 6.10
C ALA A 284 -3.65 19.61 5.00
N LYS A 285 -2.81 18.70 4.53
CA LYS A 285 -3.07 17.82 3.38
C LYS A 285 -2.85 16.36 3.77
N LEU A 286 -3.63 15.48 3.15
CA LEU A 286 -3.42 14.04 3.09
C LEU A 286 -3.13 13.67 1.65
N GLY A 287 -2.23 12.73 1.45
CA GLY A 287 -1.76 12.42 0.10
C GLY A 287 -1.06 11.09 -0.04
N MET A 288 -0.65 10.83 -1.27
CA MET A 288 0.09 9.67 -1.70
C MET A 288 1.19 10.09 -2.67
N SER A 289 2.39 9.55 -2.49
CA SER A 289 3.52 9.73 -3.42
C SER A 289 4.06 8.36 -3.76
N ALA A 290 4.21 8.05 -5.05
CA ALA A 290 4.92 6.85 -5.46
C ALA A 290 6.00 7.13 -6.50
N ARG A 291 7.07 6.36 -6.43
CA ARG A 291 8.12 6.28 -7.44
C ARG A 291 8.46 4.82 -7.69
N GLY A 292 8.71 4.48 -8.93
CA GLY A 292 9.19 3.16 -9.33
C GLY A 292 10.24 3.30 -10.41
N LEU A 293 11.29 2.49 -10.33
CA LEU A 293 12.30 2.29 -11.35
C LEU A 293 12.29 0.83 -11.78
N TYR A 294 12.26 0.61 -13.08
CA TYR A 294 12.29 -0.71 -13.71
C TYR A 294 13.43 -0.78 -14.72
N GLY A 295 14.31 -1.77 -14.57
CA GLY A 295 15.47 -1.98 -15.45
C GLY A 295 16.57 -2.79 -14.77
N ASP A 296 17.78 -2.78 -15.33
CA ASP A 296 18.94 -3.36 -14.64
C ASP A 296 19.47 -2.37 -13.61
N ARG A 297 20.79 -2.12 -13.50
CA ARG A 297 21.27 -1.05 -12.59
C ARG A 297 20.77 0.34 -12.98
N LEU A 298 20.61 0.58 -14.28
CA LEU A 298 19.98 1.76 -14.84
C LEU A 298 18.57 1.35 -15.31
N GLY A 299 17.57 2.11 -14.93
CA GLY A 299 16.18 1.82 -15.24
C GLY A 299 15.37 3.04 -15.62
N TYR A 300 14.23 2.79 -16.24
CA TYR A 300 13.21 3.80 -16.52
C TYR A 300 12.33 3.98 -15.29
N GLY A 301 11.99 5.24 -15.03
CA GLY A 301 11.25 5.65 -13.87
C GLY A 301 9.87 6.17 -14.19
N VAL A 302 8.92 5.86 -13.31
CA VAL A 302 7.61 6.49 -13.29
C VAL A 302 7.22 6.86 -11.87
N GLY A 303 6.28 7.78 -11.73
CA GLY A 303 5.77 8.16 -10.44
C GLY A 303 4.54 9.04 -10.50
N PHE A 304 3.99 9.32 -9.33
CA PHE A 304 2.96 10.32 -9.15
C PHE A 304 3.02 10.88 -7.74
N ASP A 305 2.54 12.10 -7.56
CA ASP A 305 2.23 12.71 -6.27
C ASP A 305 0.77 13.16 -6.30
N PHE A 306 0.05 12.96 -5.22
CA PHE A 306 -1.31 13.44 -5.06
C PHE A 306 -1.54 13.88 -3.62
N ASP A 307 -1.96 15.11 -3.41
CA ASP A 307 -2.31 15.65 -2.09
C ASP A 307 -3.65 16.38 -2.17
N MET A 308 -4.49 16.21 -1.16
CA MET A 308 -5.70 16.99 -0.98
C MET A 308 -5.87 17.42 0.48
N GLY A 309 -6.53 18.54 0.72
CA GLY A 309 -6.80 18.98 2.09
C GLY A 309 -7.37 20.37 2.19
N VAL A 310 -7.10 21.02 3.31
CA VAL A 310 -7.65 22.33 3.66
C VAL A 310 -6.54 23.36 3.82
N SER A 311 -6.79 24.59 3.37
CA SER A 311 -5.87 25.73 3.52
C SER A 311 -6.35 26.72 4.58
N ALA A 312 -5.42 27.54 5.05
CA ALA A 312 -5.69 28.72 5.87
C ALA A 312 -5.27 29.98 5.10
N PRO A 313 -6.16 31.00 4.94
CA PRO A 313 -7.59 31.01 5.27
C PRO A 313 -8.38 29.91 4.54
N LEU A 314 -9.58 29.61 5.04
CA LEU A 314 -10.39 28.45 4.64
C LEU A 314 -10.50 28.31 3.11
N GLY A 315 -10.00 27.19 2.60
CA GLY A 315 -10.05 26.79 1.20
C GLY A 315 -9.69 25.31 1.06
N TYR A 316 -9.87 24.76 -0.14
CA TYR A 316 -9.47 23.40 -0.48
C TYR A 316 -8.14 23.42 -1.21
N ALA A 317 -7.16 22.72 -0.67
CA ALA A 317 -5.85 22.54 -1.28
C ALA A 317 -5.84 21.23 -2.07
N LEU A 318 -5.37 21.27 -3.32
CA LEU A 318 -5.22 20.08 -4.15
C LEU A 318 -3.90 20.19 -4.94
N SER A 319 -3.18 19.08 -5.02
CA SER A 319 -1.95 18.90 -5.78
C SER A 319 -2.00 17.54 -6.46
N ALA A 320 -1.69 17.47 -7.75
CA ALA A 320 -1.63 16.22 -8.48
C ALA A 320 -0.52 16.32 -9.53
N HIS A 321 0.46 15.43 -9.47
CA HIS A 321 1.59 15.37 -10.40
C HIS A 321 1.76 13.95 -10.89
N LEU A 322 2.00 13.81 -12.19
CA LEU A 322 2.41 12.57 -12.84
C LEU A 322 3.83 12.74 -13.33
N PHE A 323 4.67 11.73 -13.09
CA PHE A 323 6.04 11.63 -13.58
C PHE A 323 6.09 10.47 -14.58
N PRO A 324 5.64 10.67 -15.83
CA PRO A 324 5.58 9.59 -16.82
C PRO A 324 6.97 9.19 -17.33
N ILE A 325 7.99 10.03 -17.13
CA ILE A 325 9.33 9.82 -17.64
C ILE A 325 10.32 10.01 -16.50
N GLY A 326 11.17 9.02 -16.29
CA GLY A 326 12.29 9.11 -15.37
C GLY A 326 13.41 8.18 -15.80
N VAL A 327 14.60 8.46 -15.30
CA VAL A 327 15.77 7.60 -15.41
C VAL A 327 16.44 7.56 -14.05
N GLY A 328 16.86 6.38 -13.63
CA GLY A 328 17.51 6.26 -12.33
C GLY A 328 18.44 5.07 -12.23
N TYR A 329 19.33 5.15 -11.27
CA TYR A 329 20.31 4.16 -10.92
C TYR A 329 19.97 3.56 -9.55
N MET A 330 19.80 2.24 -9.49
CA MET A 330 19.55 1.55 -8.23
C MET A 330 20.83 1.45 -7.39
N VAL A 331 20.79 2.02 -6.18
CA VAL A 331 21.97 2.13 -5.29
C VAL A 331 21.89 1.21 -4.08
N SER A 332 20.70 0.77 -3.70
CA SER A 332 20.47 -0.16 -2.59
C SER A 332 19.36 -1.15 -2.95
N PRO A 333 19.08 -2.17 -2.12
CA PRO A 333 18.09 -3.20 -2.46
C PRO A 333 16.71 -2.65 -2.78
N THR A 334 16.33 -1.52 -2.17
CA THR A 334 15.03 -0.89 -2.39
C THR A 334 15.15 0.58 -2.83
N GLY A 335 16.36 1.15 -2.84
CA GLY A 335 16.62 2.57 -3.02
C GLY A 335 17.40 2.88 -4.30
N PHE A 336 17.23 4.11 -4.77
CA PHE A 336 17.71 4.56 -6.06
C PHE A 336 18.05 6.05 -6.07
N VAL A 337 18.84 6.45 -7.06
CA VAL A 337 19.03 7.85 -7.43
C VAL A 337 18.40 8.05 -8.79
N GLY A 338 17.44 8.97 -8.91
CA GLY A 338 16.67 9.16 -10.14
C GLY A 338 16.40 10.61 -10.48
N LEU A 339 16.28 10.87 -11.78
CA LEU A 339 15.76 12.09 -12.36
C LEU A 339 14.40 11.79 -12.97
N PHE A 340 13.39 12.59 -12.63
CA PHE A 340 12.02 12.41 -13.10
C PHE A 340 11.52 13.73 -13.69
N SER A 341 10.84 13.63 -14.83
CA SER A 341 10.15 14.74 -15.48
C SER A 341 8.66 14.49 -15.40
N GLY A 342 7.93 15.50 -14.93
CA GLY A 342 6.52 15.40 -14.67
C GLY A 342 5.69 16.54 -15.24
N ILE A 343 4.39 16.33 -15.15
CA ILE A 343 3.33 17.29 -15.44
C ILE A 343 2.29 17.19 -14.32
N GLY A 344 1.74 18.31 -13.89
CA GLY A 344 0.77 18.31 -12.84
C GLY A 344 0.07 19.63 -12.66
N THR A 345 -0.67 19.73 -11.56
CA THR A 345 -1.33 20.94 -11.14
C THR A 345 -1.34 21.04 -9.63
N MET A 346 -1.30 22.27 -9.14
CA MET A 346 -1.50 22.58 -7.73
C MET A 346 -2.32 23.87 -7.63
N GLY A 347 -3.16 23.93 -6.60
CA GLY A 347 -3.93 25.14 -6.30
C GLY A 347 -4.59 25.07 -4.94
N THR A 348 -5.08 26.22 -4.49
CA THR A 348 -5.93 26.35 -3.31
C THR A 348 -7.14 27.21 -3.67
N THR A 349 -8.35 26.72 -3.40
CA THR A 349 -9.55 27.48 -3.76
C THR A 349 -9.55 28.86 -3.08
N ASN A 350 -9.95 29.88 -3.84
CA ASN A 350 -10.04 31.29 -3.40
C ASN A 350 -8.72 31.95 -2.95
N ARG A 351 -7.54 31.35 -3.24
CA ARG A 351 -6.23 31.92 -2.87
C ARG A 351 -5.21 31.73 -3.98
N LEU A 352 -4.84 30.48 -4.28
CA LEU A 352 -3.87 30.16 -5.31
C LEU A 352 -4.60 29.56 -6.50
N PRO A 353 -4.67 30.25 -7.65
CA PRO A 353 -5.30 29.68 -8.84
C PRO A 353 -4.59 28.37 -9.20
N PHE A 354 -5.37 27.40 -9.68
CA PHE A 354 -4.81 26.15 -10.18
C PHE A 354 -3.86 26.44 -11.33
N ALA A 355 -2.60 26.08 -11.14
CA ALA A 355 -1.54 26.30 -12.11
C ALA A 355 -1.15 24.98 -12.78
N LEU A 356 -0.75 25.04 -14.05
CA LEU A 356 -0.02 23.96 -14.69
C LEU A 356 1.40 23.94 -14.14
N GLU A 357 1.87 22.77 -13.75
CA GLU A 357 3.22 22.56 -13.22
C GLU A 357 4.00 21.55 -14.06
N LEU A 358 5.25 21.86 -14.36
CA LEU A 358 6.21 20.99 -15.04
C LEU A 358 7.40 20.70 -14.10
N PRO A 359 7.23 19.81 -13.11
CA PRO A 359 8.29 19.48 -12.16
C PRO A 359 9.41 18.64 -12.81
N GLN A 360 10.65 19.05 -12.57
CA GLN A 360 11.86 18.28 -12.81
C GLN A 360 12.44 17.88 -11.46
N GLU A 361 12.34 16.61 -11.10
CA GLU A 361 12.72 16.07 -9.79
C GLU A 361 14.06 15.34 -9.87
N ALA A 362 14.96 15.65 -8.96
CA ALA A 362 16.07 14.80 -8.57
C ALA A 362 15.76 14.14 -7.23
N ARG A 363 15.86 12.82 -7.16
CA ARG A 363 15.51 12.02 -5.99
C ARG A 363 16.63 11.06 -5.62
N PHE A 364 16.91 10.96 -4.34
CA PHE A 364 17.96 10.14 -3.77
C PHE A 364 17.36 9.33 -2.62
N GLU A 365 17.20 8.02 -2.80
CA GLU A 365 16.73 7.09 -1.78
C GLU A 365 17.86 6.11 -1.44
N VAL A 366 18.31 6.13 -0.19
CA VAL A 366 19.40 5.27 0.27
C VAL A 366 18.99 4.55 1.56
N ASP A 367 19.10 3.23 1.53
CA ASP A 367 18.91 2.42 2.73
C ASP A 367 20.12 2.60 3.68
N ALA A 368 19.87 3.21 4.84
CA ALA A 368 20.85 3.41 5.90
C ALA A 368 20.88 2.17 6.81
N GLY A 369 21.68 1.19 6.41
CA GLY A 369 21.74 -0.12 7.07
C GLY A 369 20.47 -0.94 6.81
N THR A 370 20.03 -1.70 7.82
CA THR A 370 18.84 -2.57 7.71
C THR A 370 17.60 -1.99 8.39
N ARG A 371 17.65 -0.79 8.98
CA ARG A 371 16.57 -0.27 9.84
C ARG A 371 16.05 1.10 9.45
N ALA A 372 16.80 1.83 8.63
CA ALA A 372 16.41 3.17 8.24
C ALA A 372 16.65 3.37 6.75
N ARG A 373 15.97 4.35 6.19
CA ARG A 373 16.20 4.87 4.86
C ARG A 373 16.15 6.39 4.93
N ILE A 374 17.09 7.01 4.24
CA ILE A 374 17.11 8.45 4.04
C ILE A 374 16.68 8.72 2.62
N VAL A 375 15.81 9.69 2.46
CA VAL A 375 15.42 10.19 1.15
C VAL A 375 15.59 11.69 1.10
N ALA A 376 16.13 12.15 -0.02
CA ALA A 376 16.17 13.55 -0.39
C ALA A 376 15.52 13.73 -1.77
N ARG A 377 14.68 14.75 -1.91
CA ARG A 377 14.15 15.21 -3.19
C ARG A 377 14.46 16.69 -3.39
N ALA A 378 14.76 17.06 -4.63
CA ALA A 378 14.89 18.44 -5.08
C ALA A 378 14.10 18.58 -6.38
N GLN A 379 13.35 19.68 -6.52
CA GLN A 379 12.50 19.93 -7.67
C GLN A 379 12.69 21.33 -8.21
N LEU A 380 12.79 21.41 -9.53
CA LEU A 380 12.61 22.64 -10.31
C LEU A 380 11.22 22.58 -10.93
N ILE A 381 10.37 23.55 -10.66
CA ILE A 381 8.96 23.49 -11.06
C ILE A 381 8.67 24.66 -11.99
N GLY A 382 8.49 24.38 -13.27
CA GLY A 382 7.93 25.38 -14.19
C GLY A 382 6.45 25.56 -13.90
N VAL A 383 6.02 26.77 -13.53
CA VAL A 383 4.63 27.05 -13.15
C VAL A 383 4.02 28.05 -14.13
N SER A 384 2.82 27.72 -14.63
CA SER A 384 2.00 28.60 -15.44
C SER A 384 0.59 28.69 -14.84
N ALA A 385 0.27 29.87 -14.31
CA ALA A 385 -1.06 30.19 -13.78
C ALA A 385 -1.81 31.11 -14.77
N PRO A 386 -3.16 31.12 -14.74
CA PRO A 386 -3.94 32.03 -15.57
C PRO A 386 -3.50 33.49 -15.40
N TYR A 387 -3.24 34.17 -16.52
CA TYR A 387 -2.86 35.59 -16.57
C TYR A 387 -1.49 35.94 -15.96
N GLU A 388 -0.66 34.94 -15.64
CA GLU A 388 0.70 35.14 -15.12
C GLU A 388 1.76 34.60 -16.09
N PRO A 389 2.94 35.26 -16.20
CA PRO A 389 4.05 34.71 -16.96
C PRO A 389 4.59 33.43 -16.31
N TRP A 390 5.28 32.61 -17.12
CA TRP A 390 5.99 31.44 -16.60
C TRP A 390 6.98 31.84 -15.51
N ARG A 391 6.96 31.08 -14.41
CA ARG A 391 7.94 31.19 -13.34
C ARG A 391 8.57 29.85 -13.02
N VAL A 392 9.69 29.89 -12.31
CA VAL A 392 10.37 28.71 -11.79
C VAL A 392 10.31 28.75 -10.27
N ASP A 393 9.57 27.81 -9.70
CA ASP A 393 9.57 27.55 -8.27
C ASP A 393 10.57 26.43 -7.94
N PHE A 394 11.01 26.39 -6.69
CA PHE A 394 11.95 25.38 -6.20
C PHE A 394 11.35 24.69 -4.99
N ALA A 395 11.52 23.37 -4.90
CA ALA A 395 11.19 22.62 -3.70
C ALA A 395 12.32 21.68 -3.31
N PHE A 396 12.54 21.50 -2.02
CA PHE A 396 13.44 20.49 -1.49
C PHE A 396 12.78 19.81 -0.30
N GLY A 397 13.02 18.51 -0.15
CA GLY A 397 12.51 17.76 0.98
C GLY A 397 13.48 16.67 1.38
N THR A 398 13.54 16.42 2.69
CA THR A 398 14.29 15.32 3.26
C THR A 398 13.40 14.56 4.25
N TYR A 399 13.41 13.25 4.15
CA TYR A 399 12.66 12.37 5.04
C TYR A 399 13.48 11.15 5.43
N ALA A 400 13.18 10.64 6.62
CA ALA A 400 13.74 9.42 7.15
C ALA A 400 12.62 8.43 7.44
N ARG A 401 12.67 7.27 6.79
CA ARG A 401 11.83 6.11 7.10
C ARG A 401 12.55 5.22 8.10
N PHE A 402 11.83 4.73 9.10
CA PHE A 402 12.31 3.77 10.08
C PHE A 402 11.53 2.48 9.96
N ALA A 403 12.17 1.45 9.40
CA ALA A 403 11.64 0.09 9.41
C ALA A 403 12.68 -0.94 8.97
N PRO A 404 12.58 -2.18 9.47
CA PRO A 404 13.48 -3.26 9.09
C PRO A 404 13.35 -3.59 7.60
N LEU A 405 14.47 -3.57 6.89
CA LEU A 405 14.59 -4.10 5.54
C LEU A 405 14.63 -5.62 5.62
N ARG A 406 13.56 -6.26 5.17
CA ARG A 406 13.47 -7.72 5.05
C ARG A 406 13.87 -8.15 3.64
N ARG A 407 14.61 -9.26 3.52
CA ARG A 407 15.03 -9.82 2.23
C ARG A 407 14.53 -11.26 2.12
N TYR A 408 13.98 -11.59 0.95
CA TYR A 408 13.41 -12.88 0.62
C TYR A 408 13.83 -13.26 -0.79
N GLU A 409 14.84 -14.13 -0.91
CA GLU A 409 15.42 -14.54 -2.20
C GLU A 409 15.84 -13.33 -3.05
N ASP A 410 15.11 -13.05 -4.13
CA ASP A 410 15.36 -11.92 -5.02
C ASP A 410 14.52 -10.68 -4.68
N LEU A 411 13.68 -10.72 -3.63
CA LEU A 411 12.83 -9.62 -3.19
C LEU A 411 13.38 -8.96 -1.92
N SER A 412 13.31 -7.65 -1.85
CA SER A 412 13.63 -6.82 -0.70
C SER A 412 12.43 -5.93 -0.39
N PHE A 413 12.09 -5.77 0.88
CA PHE A 413 10.91 -5.04 1.30
C PHE A 413 11.15 -4.33 2.61
N ALA A 414 10.58 -3.13 2.75
CA ALA A 414 10.48 -2.46 4.03
C ALA A 414 9.17 -1.67 4.10
N SER A 415 8.45 -1.80 5.21
CA SER A 415 7.23 -1.03 5.49
C SER A 415 7.36 -0.41 6.87
N GLY A 416 7.10 0.89 6.99
CA GLY A 416 7.10 1.56 8.29
C GLY A 416 6.87 3.06 8.21
N TYR A 417 7.06 3.73 9.34
CA TYR A 417 6.79 5.15 9.47
C TYR A 417 7.94 6.00 8.94
N PHE A 418 7.61 7.13 8.35
CA PHE A 418 8.58 8.14 7.98
C PHE A 418 8.19 9.52 8.49
N PHE A 419 9.20 10.36 8.68
CA PHE A 419 9.07 11.76 9.03
C PHE A 419 10.04 12.58 8.19
N GLY A 420 9.66 13.79 7.83
CA GLY A 420 10.48 14.69 7.06
C GLY A 420 10.06 16.13 7.11
N ILE A 421 10.90 16.95 6.48
CA ILE A 421 10.68 18.35 6.26
C ILE A 421 10.75 18.64 4.76
N GLU A 422 9.91 19.56 4.32
CA GLU A 422 9.90 20.07 2.96
C GLU A 422 9.92 21.59 2.99
N GLN A 423 10.63 22.22 2.07
CA GLN A 423 10.45 23.62 1.76
C GLN A 423 10.08 23.73 0.30
N ARG A 424 9.10 24.57 0.01
CA ARG A 424 8.72 24.94 -1.34
C ARG A 424 8.62 26.45 -1.45
N LEU A 425 9.20 27.00 -2.50
CA LEU A 425 8.99 28.40 -2.86
C LEU A 425 7.64 28.52 -3.58
N MET A 426 6.75 29.38 -3.08
CA MET A 426 5.47 29.71 -3.73
C MET A 426 5.39 31.21 -3.89
N HIS A 427 5.37 31.73 -5.12
CA HIS A 427 5.36 33.18 -5.39
C HIS A 427 6.49 33.93 -4.65
N GLY A 428 7.67 33.31 -4.53
CA GLY A 428 8.82 33.88 -3.80
C GLY A 428 8.76 33.72 -2.27
N ASP A 429 7.67 33.21 -1.71
CA ASP A 429 7.57 32.91 -0.29
C ASP A 429 8.03 31.47 0.02
N PRO A 430 8.98 31.27 0.94
CA PRO A 430 9.33 29.94 1.43
C PRO A 430 8.22 29.38 2.32
N VAL A 431 7.52 28.38 1.82
CA VAL A 431 6.54 27.56 2.54
C VAL A 431 7.25 26.34 3.10
N TRP A 432 7.17 26.14 4.42
CA TRP A 432 7.74 24.98 5.11
C TRP A 432 6.67 23.97 5.45
N GLY A 433 6.92 22.70 5.10
CA GLY A 433 6.06 21.57 5.36
C GLY A 433 6.70 20.58 6.34
N LEU A 434 5.93 20.13 7.33
CA LEU A 434 6.22 18.89 8.05
C LEU A 434 5.47 17.76 7.35
N VAL A 435 6.19 16.67 7.07
CA VAL A 435 5.63 15.48 6.42
C VAL A 435 5.81 14.28 7.33
N PHE A 436 4.75 13.50 7.51
CA PHE A 436 4.82 12.23 8.24
C PHE A 436 3.82 11.25 7.65
N GLY A 437 4.11 9.96 7.79
CA GLY A 437 3.24 8.95 7.22
C GLY A 437 3.86 7.57 7.23
N THR A 438 3.37 6.72 6.33
CA THR A 438 3.85 5.35 6.13
C THR A 438 4.45 5.20 4.75
N GLU A 439 5.57 4.51 4.65
CA GLU A 439 6.23 4.18 3.39
C GLU A 439 6.35 2.67 3.25
N ILE A 440 5.99 2.17 2.07
CA ILE A 440 6.31 0.83 1.58
C ILE A 440 7.39 0.95 0.52
N ALA A 441 8.48 0.25 0.71
CA ALA A 441 9.58 0.15 -0.22
C ALA A 441 9.70 -1.30 -0.70
N LEU A 442 9.77 -1.49 -2.02
CA LEU A 442 9.88 -2.78 -2.68
C LEU A 442 11.08 -2.77 -3.62
N GLY A 443 11.79 -3.88 -3.67
CA GLY A 443 12.97 -4.06 -4.48
C GLY A 443 13.03 -5.47 -5.01
N ALA A 444 13.14 -5.68 -6.32
CA ALA A 444 13.26 -7.01 -6.91
C ALA A 444 14.58 -7.12 -7.70
N GLY A 445 15.23 -8.28 -7.62
CA GLY A 445 16.49 -8.62 -8.27
C GLY A 445 17.69 -8.58 -7.32
N ARG A 446 18.64 -9.52 -7.51
CA ARG A 446 19.84 -9.66 -6.66
C ARG A 446 20.65 -8.35 -6.58
N PRO A 447 20.79 -7.74 -5.40
CA PRO A 447 21.90 -6.83 -5.14
C PRO A 447 23.18 -7.66 -5.12
N GLU A 448 24.24 -7.19 -5.80
CA GLU A 448 25.56 -7.80 -5.70
C GLU A 448 25.97 -7.80 -4.21
N PRO A 449 26.52 -8.89 -3.66
CA PRO A 449 26.92 -8.91 -2.25
C PRO A 449 27.95 -7.81 -1.99
N PRO A 450 27.98 -7.22 -0.78
CA PRO A 450 29.06 -6.31 -0.41
C PRO A 450 30.39 -7.02 -0.65
N ARG A 451 31.35 -6.34 -1.32
CA ARG A 451 32.69 -6.89 -1.54
C ARG A 451 33.23 -7.39 -0.21
N PRO A 452 33.75 -8.63 -0.13
CA PRO A 452 34.37 -9.09 1.10
C PRO A 452 35.51 -8.12 1.45
N PRO A 453 35.75 -7.86 2.76
CA PRO A 453 36.92 -7.10 3.16
C PRO A 453 38.15 -7.74 2.52
N ARG A 454 39.03 -6.92 1.91
CA ARG A 454 40.29 -7.41 1.32
C ARG A 454 41.00 -8.29 2.36
N GLU A 455 40.97 -9.60 2.15
CA GLU A 455 41.77 -10.52 2.94
C GLU A 455 43.23 -10.08 2.78
N ARG A 456 43.88 -9.77 3.91
CA ARG A 456 45.34 -9.62 3.89
C ARG A 456 45.90 -10.97 3.45
N PRO A 457 46.84 -11.01 2.48
CA PRO A 457 47.38 -12.28 2.02
C PRO A 457 48.00 -13.02 3.21
N PRO A 458 47.81 -14.35 3.31
CA PRO A 458 48.37 -15.12 4.41
C PRO A 458 49.89 -15.01 4.40
N LEU A 459 50.47 -14.73 5.57
CA LEU A 459 51.90 -14.86 5.81
C LEU A 459 52.30 -16.31 5.51
N TYR A 460 53.02 -16.53 4.41
CA TYR A 460 53.63 -17.81 4.09
C TYR A 460 54.49 -18.27 5.27
N ARG A 461 54.08 -19.34 5.97
CA ARG A 461 54.98 -20.11 6.82
C ARG A 461 55.87 -20.95 5.90
N VAL A 462 57.16 -20.64 5.89
CA VAL A 462 58.19 -21.46 5.26
C VAL A 462 58.26 -22.80 6.01
N PRO A 463 58.08 -23.96 5.34
CA PRO A 463 58.25 -25.25 6.00
C PRO A 463 59.73 -25.51 6.28
N MET A 464 60.06 -25.79 7.55
CA MET A 464 61.39 -26.27 7.94
C MET A 464 61.62 -27.67 7.37
N ALA A 465 62.77 -27.83 6.71
CA ALA A 465 63.23 -29.09 6.13
C ALA A 465 63.49 -30.15 7.22
N VAL A 466 62.95 -31.35 7.01
CA VAL A 466 63.31 -32.57 7.75
C VAL A 466 64.53 -33.19 7.05
N PRO A 467 65.62 -33.55 7.76
CA PRO A 467 66.79 -34.14 7.13
C PRO A 467 66.58 -35.64 6.83
N PRO A 468 67.28 -36.20 5.82
CA PRO A 468 67.04 -37.57 5.36
C PRO A 468 67.78 -38.59 6.22
N GLU A 469 67.09 -39.67 6.61
CA GLU A 469 67.75 -40.89 7.09
C GLU A 469 68.34 -41.67 5.91
N ARG A 470 69.61 -42.06 6.05
CA ARG A 470 70.35 -42.94 5.13
C ARG A 470 70.08 -44.40 5.51
N GLN A 471 69.81 -45.19 4.47
CA GLN A 471 69.90 -46.66 4.30
C GLN A 471 69.72 -47.57 5.51
#